data_AF-A0A1K1LYY2-F1
#
_entry.id   AF-A0A1K1LYY2-F1
#
_cell.length_a   1.000
_cell.length_b   1.000
_cell.length_c   1.000
_cell.angle_alpha   90.00
_cell.angle_beta   90.00
_cell.angle_gamma   90.00
#
_symmetry.space_group_name_H-M   'P 1'
#
loop_
_entity.id
_entity.type
_entity.pdbx_description
1 polymer ?
#
loop_
_entity_poly.entity_id
_entity_poly.type
_entity_poly.pdbx_seq_one_letter_code
_entity_poly.pdbx_strand_id
1 'polypeptide(L)'
;MDQKVQYIPFGSKNMENTFPSIPWKDVEEYYMQVTNLEGAVVATTPHYFIEDGTPGEDESCRLHFLNSLGGIDAITFWQTEENYEVKSSTWQKPLSVPLIKSDGGNSRYNVQANDNRKVTAVFQEDVISWVKELMRSPSVWIEWKGVQGQPDDYLPVLLKDATYNTLKVDDRYEYQLTVEFQFSNTDITIRN
;
A
#
# COMPACT_ATOMS: atom_id res chain seq x y z
N MET A 1 -25.14 -14.02 -31.55
CA MET A 1 -24.79 -14.81 -30.35
C MET A 1 -23.97 -13.88 -29.49
N ASP A 2 -24.48 -13.51 -28.31
CA ASP A 2 -23.72 -12.67 -27.39
C ASP A 2 -22.56 -13.47 -26.81
N GLN A 3 -21.33 -13.02 -27.07
CA GLN A 3 -20.15 -13.58 -26.41
C GLN A 3 -20.16 -13.14 -24.95
N LYS A 4 -20.43 -14.08 -24.05
CA LYS A 4 -20.35 -13.85 -22.60
C LYS A 4 -18.90 -14.06 -22.16
N VAL A 5 -18.20 -12.98 -21.87
CA VAL A 5 -16.86 -13.03 -21.27
C VAL A 5 -16.99 -13.58 -19.85
N GLN A 6 -16.24 -14.64 -19.55
CA GLN A 6 -16.13 -15.17 -18.19
C GLN A 6 -14.77 -14.77 -17.61
N TYR A 7 -14.79 -14.23 -16.40
CA TYR A 7 -13.59 -13.87 -15.65
C TYR A 7 -13.25 -15.01 -14.71
N ILE A 8 -11.98 -15.40 -14.71
CA ILE A 8 -11.43 -16.33 -13.73
C ILE A 8 -11.08 -15.51 -12.48
N PRO A 9 -11.67 -15.78 -11.31
CA PRO A 9 -11.33 -15.07 -10.08
C PRO A 9 -9.87 -15.30 -9.70
N PHE A 10 -9.24 -14.31 -9.06
CA PHE A 10 -7.83 -14.36 -8.67
C PHE A 10 -7.67 -14.14 -7.16
N GLY A 11 -6.67 -14.78 -6.55
CA GLY A 11 -6.35 -14.65 -5.13
C GLY A 11 -7.05 -15.70 -4.24
N SER A 12 -6.34 -16.21 -3.23
CA SER A 12 -6.81 -17.28 -2.34
C SER A 12 -8.17 -16.98 -1.70
N LYS A 13 -8.38 -15.76 -1.21
CA LYS A 13 -9.67 -15.30 -0.64
C LYS A 13 -10.84 -15.41 -1.62
N ASN A 14 -10.64 -15.01 -2.89
CA ASN A 14 -11.70 -15.08 -3.90
C ASN A 14 -11.97 -16.51 -4.37
N MET A 15 -10.95 -17.36 -4.25
CA MET A 15 -10.99 -18.77 -4.64
C MET A 15 -11.62 -19.67 -3.58
N GLU A 16 -11.60 -19.26 -2.31
CA GLU A 16 -12.18 -19.99 -1.18
C GLU A 16 -13.65 -20.35 -1.40
N ASN A 17 -14.44 -19.43 -1.97
CA ASN A 17 -15.84 -19.69 -2.31
C ASN A 17 -16.02 -20.71 -3.45
N THR A 18 -15.08 -20.75 -4.40
CA THR A 18 -15.16 -21.63 -5.58
C THR A 18 -14.62 -23.03 -5.25
N PHE A 19 -13.61 -23.11 -4.38
CA PHE A 19 -12.94 -24.33 -3.96
C PHE A 19 -12.90 -24.44 -2.44
N PRO A 20 -14.07 -24.63 -1.79
CA PRO A 20 -14.18 -24.62 -0.33
C PRO A 20 -13.50 -25.81 0.36
N SER A 21 -13.14 -26.84 -0.40
CA SER A 21 -12.42 -28.01 0.12
C SER A 21 -10.90 -27.80 0.20
N ILE A 22 -10.36 -26.74 -0.41
CA ILE A 22 -8.93 -26.46 -0.40
C ILE A 22 -8.62 -25.64 0.86
N PRO A 23 -7.69 -26.09 1.73
CA PRO A 23 -7.24 -25.31 2.87
C PRO A 23 -6.30 -24.21 2.37
N TRP A 24 -6.85 -23.10 1.88
CA TRP A 24 -6.11 -22.02 1.21
C TRP A 24 -5.02 -21.34 2.06
N LYS A 25 -5.02 -21.56 3.38
CA LYS A 25 -3.98 -21.10 4.33
C LYS A 25 -2.73 -22.00 4.38
N ASP A 26 -2.78 -23.13 3.70
CA ASP A 26 -1.68 -24.10 3.64
C ASP A 26 -1.17 -24.27 2.20
N VAL A 27 -1.63 -23.42 1.27
CA VAL A 27 -1.29 -23.47 -0.15
C VAL A 27 -0.19 -22.46 -0.43
N GLU A 28 1.01 -22.90 -0.76
CA GLU A 28 2.15 -22.01 -1.09
C GLU A 28 2.08 -21.48 -2.53
N GLU A 29 1.56 -22.27 -3.46
CA GLU A 29 1.40 -21.89 -4.86
C GLU A 29 0.19 -22.56 -5.50
N TYR A 30 -0.40 -21.92 -6.50
CA TYR A 30 -1.48 -22.50 -7.29
C TYR A 30 -1.51 -21.95 -8.72
N TYR A 31 -2.10 -22.74 -9.61
CA TYR A 31 -2.53 -22.30 -10.93
C TYR A 31 -3.89 -22.94 -11.21
N MET A 32 -4.64 -22.36 -12.15
CA MET A 32 -5.94 -22.87 -12.55
C MET A 32 -5.92 -23.35 -13.99
N GLN A 33 -6.68 -24.42 -14.24
CA GLN A 33 -7.02 -24.87 -15.58
C GLN A 33 -8.53 -24.84 -15.75
N VAL A 34 -8.97 -24.22 -16.84
CA VAL A 34 -10.36 -24.31 -17.29
C VAL A 34 -10.42 -25.46 -18.27
N THR A 35 -11.34 -26.40 -18.05
CA THR A 35 -11.58 -27.53 -18.95
C THR A 35 -12.96 -27.43 -19.60
N ASN A 36 -13.08 -27.97 -20.81
CA ASN A 36 -14.37 -28.15 -21.45
C ASN A 36 -15.08 -29.41 -20.89
N LEU A 37 -16.29 -29.70 -21.37
CA LEU A 37 -17.08 -30.87 -20.93
C LEU A 37 -16.41 -32.22 -21.24
N GLU A 38 -15.45 -32.24 -22.17
CA GLU A 38 -14.69 -33.43 -22.57
C GLU A 38 -13.39 -33.57 -21.76
N GLY A 39 -13.10 -32.62 -20.86
CA GLY A 39 -11.88 -32.58 -20.05
C GLY A 39 -10.67 -31.96 -20.75
N ALA A 40 -10.82 -31.40 -21.95
CA ALA A 40 -9.74 -30.70 -22.65
C ALA A 40 -9.51 -29.32 -22.03
N VAL A 41 -8.25 -28.97 -21.76
CA VAL A 41 -7.86 -27.66 -21.21
C VAL A 41 -8.08 -26.57 -22.25
N VAL A 42 -8.90 -25.58 -21.93
CA VAL A 42 -9.22 -24.41 -22.77
C VAL A 42 -8.46 -23.16 -22.34
N ALA A 43 -8.07 -23.06 -21.08
CA ALA A 43 -7.24 -21.96 -20.57
C ALA A 43 -6.45 -22.38 -19.33
N THR A 44 -5.30 -21.75 -19.12
CA THR A 44 -4.46 -21.93 -17.93
C THR A 44 -4.04 -20.56 -17.42
N THR A 45 -4.11 -20.34 -16.11
CA THR A 45 -3.59 -19.11 -15.50
C THR A 45 -2.08 -19.20 -15.28
N PRO A 46 -1.39 -18.07 -15.05
CA PRO A 46 -0.04 -18.10 -14.50
C PRO A 46 0.01 -18.87 -13.17
N HIS A 47 1.22 -19.29 -12.79
CA HIS A 47 1.50 -19.74 -11.43
C HIS A 47 1.46 -18.54 -10.49
N TYR A 48 0.66 -18.67 -9.43
CA TYR A 48 0.57 -17.71 -8.34
C TYR A 48 1.26 -18.28 -7.12
N PHE A 49 2.15 -17.51 -6.51
CA PHE A 49 2.72 -17.81 -5.20
C PHE A 49 1.87 -17.10 -4.15
N ILE A 50 1.38 -17.86 -3.18
CA ILE A 50 0.77 -17.33 -1.96
C ILE A 50 1.92 -17.24 -0.95
N GLU A 51 2.46 -16.04 -0.80
CA GLU A 51 3.33 -15.76 0.34
C GLU A 51 2.43 -15.69 1.58
N ASP A 52 2.22 -16.84 2.23
CA ASP A 52 1.68 -16.85 3.59
C ASP A 52 2.69 -16.15 4.50
N GLY A 53 2.22 -15.07 5.13
CA GLY A 53 3.02 -14.18 5.92
C GLY A 53 3.88 -14.93 6.95
N THR A 54 5.16 -14.59 6.98
CA THR A 54 6.02 -14.79 8.14
C THR A 54 6.78 -13.50 8.39
N PRO A 55 7.04 -13.11 9.65
CA PRO A 55 6.18 -13.00 10.82
C PRO A 55 5.65 -11.55 11.01
N GLY A 56 4.39 -11.40 11.40
CA GLY A 56 3.76 -10.11 11.73
C GLY A 56 2.79 -9.64 10.64
N GLU A 57 1.58 -10.21 10.63
CA GLU A 57 0.48 -9.75 9.75
C GLU A 57 0.12 -8.26 9.92
N ASP A 58 0.66 -7.61 10.96
CA ASP A 58 0.44 -6.21 11.32
C ASP A 58 1.53 -5.23 10.84
N GLU A 59 2.69 -5.69 10.34
CA GLU A 59 3.82 -4.78 10.02
C GLU A 59 4.17 -4.66 8.52
N SER A 60 3.57 -5.50 7.66
CA SER A 60 3.81 -5.40 6.22
C SER A 60 2.88 -4.37 5.56
N CYS A 61 3.43 -3.60 4.63
CA CYS A 61 2.72 -2.59 3.86
C CYS A 61 2.86 -2.93 2.38
N ARG A 62 1.75 -3.19 1.69
CA ARG A 62 1.76 -3.45 0.24
C ARG A 62 1.35 -2.21 -0.53
N LEU A 63 2.22 -1.76 -1.43
CA LEU A 63 1.94 -0.66 -2.36
C LEU A 63 1.70 -1.19 -3.76
N HIS A 64 0.67 -0.67 -4.41
CA HIS A 64 0.29 -0.95 -5.79
C HIS A 64 0.65 0.26 -6.65
N PHE A 65 1.22 0.02 -7.82
CA PHE A 65 1.75 1.03 -8.72
C PHE A 65 1.15 0.86 -10.11
N LEU A 66 0.72 1.96 -10.73
CA LEU A 66 0.39 1.97 -12.15
C LEU A 66 1.68 1.95 -12.98
N ASN A 67 1.96 0.87 -13.70
CA ASN A 67 3.16 0.74 -14.51
C ASN A 67 3.04 1.47 -15.86
N SER A 68 4.15 1.56 -16.60
CA SER A 68 4.22 2.27 -17.88
C SER A 68 3.33 1.69 -18.99
N LEU A 69 2.89 0.43 -18.84
CA LEU A 69 2.01 -0.27 -19.76
C LEU A 69 0.53 -0.17 -19.37
N GLY A 70 0.21 0.56 -18.28
CA GLY A 70 -1.14 0.70 -17.75
C GLY A 70 -1.61 -0.49 -16.91
N GLY A 71 -0.72 -1.43 -16.59
CA GLY A 71 -0.96 -2.51 -15.64
C GLY A 71 -0.74 -2.07 -14.18
N ILE A 72 -1.19 -2.88 -13.24
CA ILE A 72 -0.96 -2.68 -11.81
C ILE A 72 0.07 -3.70 -11.34
N ASP A 73 1.20 -3.21 -10.86
CA ASP A 73 2.21 -4.00 -10.17
C ASP A 73 2.18 -3.70 -8.68
N ALA A 74 2.77 -4.57 -7.85
CA ALA A 74 2.79 -4.37 -6.40
C ALA A 74 4.13 -4.73 -5.77
N ILE A 75 4.48 -4.00 -4.71
CA ILE A 75 5.64 -4.26 -3.86
C ILE A 75 5.16 -4.38 -2.41
N THR A 76 5.59 -5.44 -1.73
CA THR A 76 5.39 -5.61 -0.29
C THR A 76 6.62 -5.13 0.47
N PHE A 77 6.41 -4.27 1.45
CA PHE A 77 7.43 -3.77 2.36
C PHE A 77 7.24 -4.39 3.74
N TRP A 78 8.35 -4.66 4.44
CA TRP A 78 8.33 -5.42 5.70
C TRP A 78 8.65 -4.58 6.93
N GLN A 79 9.29 -3.42 6.75
CA GLN A 79 9.58 -2.50 7.85
C GLN A 79 8.75 -1.24 7.63
N THR A 80 7.87 -0.91 8.58
CA THR A 80 6.99 0.25 8.53
C THR A 80 7.25 1.15 9.73
N GLU A 81 7.65 2.39 9.47
CA GLU A 81 7.75 3.46 10.46
C GLU A 81 6.60 4.46 10.21
N GLU A 82 5.79 4.71 11.24
CA GLU A 82 4.70 5.69 11.19
C GLU A 82 5.10 6.98 11.92
N ASN A 83 4.95 8.12 11.25
CA ASN A 83 5.22 9.44 11.80
C ASN A 83 3.98 10.33 11.66
N TYR A 84 3.44 10.77 12.79
CA TYR A 84 2.32 11.70 12.85
C TYR A 84 2.81 13.14 13.00
N GLU A 85 2.63 13.98 11.99
CA GLU A 85 3.05 15.39 12.03
C GLU A 85 1.84 16.33 12.07
N VAL A 86 1.75 17.18 13.11
CA VAL A 86 0.72 18.21 13.23
C VAL A 86 1.33 19.60 13.05
N LYS A 87 0.96 20.27 11.95
CA LYS A 87 1.30 21.67 11.70
C LYS A 87 0.12 22.57 12.08
N SER A 88 0.40 23.71 12.71
CA SER A 88 -0.64 24.68 13.05
C SER A 88 -0.07 26.09 13.13
N SER A 89 -0.90 27.07 12.79
CA SER A 89 -0.59 28.48 13.03
C SER A 89 -1.13 28.93 14.39
N THR A 90 -0.48 29.91 15.00
CA THR A 90 -0.91 30.48 16.28
C THR A 90 -1.40 31.90 16.07
N TRP A 91 -2.60 32.18 16.58
CA TRP A 91 -3.17 33.52 16.63
C TRP A 91 -3.16 33.99 18.07
N GLN A 92 -2.64 35.20 18.27
CA GLN A 92 -2.61 35.83 19.57
C GLN A 92 -3.71 36.88 19.64
N LYS A 93 -4.62 36.72 20.61
CA LYS A 93 -5.67 37.71 20.86
C LYS A 93 -5.02 39.02 21.31
N PRO A 94 -5.29 40.16 20.64
CA PRO A 94 -4.79 41.45 21.10
C PRO A 94 -5.43 41.81 22.44
N LEU A 95 -4.62 42.32 23.37
CA LEU A 95 -5.06 42.75 24.69
C LEU A 95 -5.38 44.25 24.68
N SER A 96 -6.57 44.62 25.15
CA SER A 96 -6.94 46.00 25.43
C SER A 96 -6.31 46.50 26.74
N VAL A 97 -5.99 47.79 26.81
CA VAL A 97 -5.48 48.46 28.03
C VAL A 97 -6.68 48.96 28.86
N PRO A 98 -6.71 48.78 30.19
CA PRO A 98 -5.68 48.18 31.06
C PRO A 98 -5.56 46.65 30.89
N LEU A 99 -4.34 46.13 31.00
CA LEU A 99 -4.03 44.72 30.74
C LEU A 99 -4.68 43.80 31.78
N ILE A 100 -5.66 43.00 31.36
CA ILE A 100 -6.25 41.93 32.17
C ILE A 100 -5.61 40.60 31.74
N LYS A 101 -4.89 39.94 32.65
CA LYS A 101 -4.16 38.67 32.35
C LYS A 101 -5.08 37.53 31.88
N SER A 102 -6.34 37.51 32.32
CA SER A 102 -7.33 36.50 31.89
C SER A 102 -7.86 36.71 30.48
N ASP A 103 -7.71 37.92 29.92
CA ASP A 103 -8.25 38.24 28.59
C ASP A 103 -7.30 37.87 27.46
N GLY A 104 -6.07 37.47 27.80
CA GLY A 104 -5.06 36.98 26.88
C GLY A 104 -5.34 35.53 26.49
N GLY A 105 -5.05 35.18 25.25
CA GLY A 105 -5.20 33.82 24.76
C GLY A 105 -4.46 33.63 23.46
N ASN A 106 -3.65 32.57 23.41
CA ASN A 106 -3.13 32.05 22.15
C ASN A 106 -4.09 30.95 21.69
N SER A 107 -4.62 31.09 20.49
CA SER A 107 -5.44 30.06 19.85
C SER A 107 -4.68 29.45 18.68
N ARG A 108 -4.79 28.14 18.50
CA ARG A 108 -4.29 27.47 17.30
C ARG A 108 -5.36 27.56 16.22
N TYR A 109 -4.96 27.87 14.99
CA TYR A 109 -5.81 27.86 13.81
C TYR A 109 -5.06 27.21 12.64
N ASN A 110 -5.80 26.82 11.60
CA ASN A 110 -5.25 26.11 10.44
C ASN A 110 -4.43 24.86 10.85
N VAL A 111 -5.03 24.00 11.68
CA VAL A 111 -4.39 22.77 12.13
C VAL A 111 -4.48 21.75 10.99
N GLN A 112 -3.32 21.33 10.48
CA GLN A 112 -3.18 20.28 9.48
C GLN A 112 -2.45 19.11 10.14
N ALA A 113 -3.02 17.91 10.00
CA ALA A 113 -2.39 16.68 10.43
C ALA A 113 -2.06 15.85 9.18
N ASN A 114 -0.82 15.37 9.09
CA ASN A 114 -0.40 14.49 8.03
C ASN A 114 0.18 13.21 8.64
N ASP A 115 -0.34 12.07 8.16
CA ASP A 115 0.19 10.75 8.46
C ASP A 115 1.26 10.42 7.42
N ASN A 116 2.52 10.47 7.84
CA ASN A 116 3.64 10.07 7.01
C ASN A 116 4.02 8.64 7.36
N ARG A 117 4.16 7.78 6.36
CA ARG A 117 4.66 6.42 6.53
C ARG A 117 5.95 6.26 5.76
N LYS A 118 6.91 5.58 6.37
CA LYS A 118 8.18 5.24 5.76
C LYS A 118 8.33 3.73 5.78
N VAL A 119 8.46 3.15 4.60
CA VAL A 119 8.50 1.71 4.41
C VAL A 119 9.79 1.27 3.76
N THR A 120 10.32 0.11 4.15
CA THR A 120 11.60 -0.39 3.65
C THR A 120 11.53 -1.84 3.20
N ALA A 121 12.21 -2.13 2.09
CA ALA A 121 12.34 -3.46 1.50
C ALA A 121 13.75 -3.65 0.90
N VAL A 122 14.20 -4.89 0.77
CA VAL A 122 15.50 -5.24 0.20
C VAL A 122 15.29 -6.04 -1.08
N PHE A 123 16.01 -5.68 -2.14
CA PHE A 123 15.88 -6.24 -3.46
C PHE A 123 17.22 -6.71 -4.02
N GLN A 124 17.18 -7.73 -4.87
CA GLN A 124 18.33 -8.17 -5.64
C GLN A 124 18.59 -7.25 -6.84
N GLU A 125 19.78 -7.35 -7.42
CA GLU A 125 20.22 -6.50 -8.53
C GLU A 125 19.40 -6.68 -9.81
N ASP A 126 18.89 -7.88 -10.08
CA ASP A 126 18.10 -8.20 -11.27
C ASP A 126 16.74 -7.49 -11.30
N VAL A 127 16.12 -7.31 -10.14
CA VAL A 127 14.81 -6.65 -10.01
C VAL A 127 14.89 -5.14 -9.85
N ILE A 128 16.08 -4.57 -9.57
CA ILE A 128 16.20 -3.14 -9.22
C ILE A 128 15.76 -2.20 -10.34
N SER A 129 15.94 -2.61 -11.60
CA SER A 129 15.51 -1.81 -12.75
C SER A 129 13.99 -1.66 -12.80
N TRP A 130 13.26 -2.74 -12.51
CA TRP A 130 11.80 -2.75 -12.43
C TRP A 130 11.32 -1.93 -11.23
N VAL A 131 11.94 -2.09 -10.06
CA VAL A 131 11.61 -1.29 -8.86
C VAL A 131 11.78 0.22 -9.13
N LYS A 132 12.86 0.61 -9.81
CA LYS A 132 13.12 2.01 -10.21
C LYS A 132 12.09 2.55 -11.19
N GLU A 133 11.52 1.70 -12.04
CA GLU A 133 10.39 2.06 -12.90
C GLU A 133 9.15 2.33 -12.07
N LEU A 134 8.81 1.45 -11.13
CA LEU A 134 7.62 1.59 -10.28
C LEU A 134 7.64 2.85 -9.41
N MET A 135 8.80 3.26 -8.90
CA MET A 135 8.91 4.51 -8.13
C MET A 135 8.65 5.78 -8.98
N ARG A 136 8.58 5.67 -10.31
CA ARG A 136 8.17 6.75 -11.21
C ARG A 136 6.69 6.68 -11.58
N SER A 137 5.94 5.78 -10.96
CA SER A 137 4.52 5.60 -11.22
C SER A 137 3.73 6.89 -10.91
N PRO A 138 2.80 7.30 -11.78
CA PRO A 138 1.95 8.47 -11.53
C PRO A 138 0.87 8.22 -10.49
N SER A 139 0.61 6.97 -10.09
CA SER A 139 -0.46 6.63 -9.16
C SER A 139 -0.09 5.43 -8.32
N VAL A 140 -0.23 5.59 -7.01
CA VAL A 140 0.14 4.57 -6.03
C VAL A 140 -1.00 4.42 -5.03
N TRP A 141 -1.27 3.18 -4.64
CA TRP A 141 -2.27 2.83 -3.62
C TRP A 141 -1.65 1.92 -2.57
N ILE A 142 -2.10 2.04 -1.32
CA ILE A 142 -1.80 1.09 -0.27
C ILE A 142 -2.95 0.09 -0.13
N GLU A 143 -2.62 -1.19 -0.04
CA GLU A 143 -3.59 -2.23 0.33
C GLU A 143 -3.99 -2.03 1.79
N TRP A 144 -5.27 -1.74 2.03
CA TRP A 144 -5.83 -1.58 3.36
C TRP A 144 -6.77 -2.74 3.66
N LYS A 145 -6.43 -3.48 4.72
CA LYS A 145 -7.29 -4.53 5.25
C LYS A 145 -8.36 -3.89 6.12
N GLY A 146 -9.62 -4.09 5.76
CA GLY A 146 -10.74 -3.49 6.47
C GLY A 146 -10.80 -4.01 7.91
N VAL A 147 -11.07 -3.12 8.86
CA VAL A 147 -11.28 -3.47 10.27
C VAL A 147 -12.78 -3.43 10.62
N GLN A 148 -13.20 -4.21 11.60
CA GLN A 148 -14.57 -4.17 12.15
C GLN A 148 -15.69 -4.39 11.10
N GLY A 149 -15.45 -5.30 10.15
CA GLY A 149 -16.45 -5.66 9.12
C GLY A 149 -16.48 -4.72 7.91
N GLN A 150 -15.52 -3.80 7.81
CA GLN A 150 -15.28 -3.05 6.57
C GLN A 150 -14.63 -3.97 5.53
N PRO A 151 -14.97 -3.84 4.24
CA PRO A 151 -14.29 -4.57 3.18
C PRO A 151 -12.84 -4.08 3.01
N ASP A 152 -11.98 -4.94 2.48
CA ASP A 152 -10.65 -4.55 2.03
C ASP A 152 -10.75 -3.48 0.94
N ASP A 153 -9.84 -2.51 0.94
CA ASP A 153 -9.85 -1.37 0.00
C ASP A 153 -8.42 -0.96 -0.39
N TYR A 154 -8.31 -0.13 -1.42
CA TYR A 154 -7.07 0.45 -1.91
C TYR A 154 -7.06 1.95 -1.73
N LEU A 155 -6.28 2.44 -0.76
CA LEU A 155 -6.25 3.84 -0.42
C LEU A 155 -5.17 4.57 -1.26
N PRO A 156 -5.50 5.64 -1.98
CA PRO A 156 -4.53 6.38 -2.78
C PRO A 156 -3.50 7.10 -1.91
N VAL A 157 -2.22 6.96 -2.23
CA VAL A 157 -1.09 7.56 -1.52
C VAL A 157 -0.24 8.42 -2.46
N LEU A 158 0.40 9.44 -1.89
CA LEU A 158 1.38 10.28 -2.56
C LEU A 158 2.78 9.88 -2.09
N LEU A 159 3.61 9.41 -3.02
CA LEU A 159 5.03 9.20 -2.76
C LEU A 159 5.72 10.56 -2.59
N LYS A 160 6.51 10.71 -1.52
CA LYS A 160 7.34 11.90 -1.29
C LYS A 160 8.72 11.70 -1.86
N ASP A 161 9.45 10.77 -1.26
CA ASP A 161 10.85 10.50 -1.55
C ASP A 161 11.09 8.98 -1.54
N ALA A 162 11.99 8.53 -2.43
CA ALA A 162 12.47 7.16 -2.46
C ALA A 162 14.00 7.18 -2.46
N THR A 163 14.61 6.45 -1.53
CA THR A 163 16.07 6.34 -1.40
C THR A 163 16.51 4.91 -1.63
N TYR A 164 17.65 4.75 -2.31
CA TYR A 164 18.24 3.46 -2.65
C TYR A 164 19.64 3.38 -2.05
N ASN A 165 19.83 2.46 -1.12
CA ASN A 165 21.13 2.19 -0.53
C ASN A 165 21.65 0.84 -1.04
N THR A 166 22.85 0.84 -1.63
CA THR A 166 23.50 -0.39 -2.07
C THR A 166 24.23 -1.03 -0.90
N LEU A 167 23.83 -2.25 -0.57
CA LEU A 167 24.46 -3.10 0.43
C LEU A 167 25.31 -4.14 -0.31
N LYS A 168 26.61 -4.20 0.01
CA LYS A 168 27.51 -5.21 -0.54
C LYS A 168 27.57 -6.38 0.45
N VAL A 169 27.11 -7.56 0.03
CA VAL A 169 27.12 -8.78 0.85
C VAL A 169 27.81 -9.88 0.05
N ASP A 170 28.99 -10.31 0.49
CA ASP A 170 29.69 -11.52 0.02
C ASP A 170 29.60 -11.77 -1.50
N ASP A 171 30.06 -10.78 -2.29
CA ASP A 171 30.10 -10.75 -3.77
C ASP A 171 28.77 -10.56 -4.52
N ARG A 172 27.68 -10.25 -3.83
CA ARG A 172 26.41 -9.80 -4.44
C ARG A 172 26.01 -8.41 -3.95
N TYR A 173 25.32 -7.67 -4.81
CA TYR A 173 24.71 -6.39 -4.45
C TYR A 173 23.25 -6.60 -4.09
N GLU A 174 22.90 -6.20 -2.88
CA GLU A 174 21.51 -6.01 -2.45
C GLU A 174 21.22 -4.51 -2.43
N TYR A 175 19.97 -4.16 -2.69
CA TYR A 175 19.51 -2.79 -2.73
C TYR A 175 18.39 -2.61 -1.71
N GLN A 176 18.66 -1.83 -0.68
CA GLN A 176 17.66 -1.42 0.28
C GLN A 176 16.92 -0.21 -0.28
N LEU A 177 15.63 -0.38 -0.55
CA LEU A 177 14.72 0.70 -0.94
C LEU A 177 13.97 1.16 0.30
N THR A 178 14.02 2.46 0.58
CA THR A 178 13.17 3.11 1.57
C THR A 178 12.29 4.13 0.87
N VAL A 179 10.98 4.03 1.06
CA VAL A 179 9.94 4.88 0.46
C VAL A 179 9.20 5.62 1.55
N GLU A 180 9.10 6.95 1.43
CA GLU A 180 8.22 7.76 2.26
C GLU A 180 6.97 8.15 1.46
N PHE A 181 5.79 7.96 2.05
CA PHE A 181 4.53 8.35 1.45
C PHE A 181 3.56 8.90 2.49
N GLN A 182 2.52 9.58 2.01
CA GLN A 182 1.40 10.07 2.81
C GLN A 182 0.08 9.74 2.11
N PHE A 183 -1.02 9.67 2.84
CA PHE A 183 -2.34 9.53 2.22
C PHE A 183 -2.67 10.76 1.35
N SER A 184 -3.33 10.54 0.22
CA SER A 184 -3.66 11.62 -0.72
C SER A 184 -4.80 12.54 -0.23
N ASN A 185 -5.61 12.07 0.71
CA ASN A 185 -6.69 12.85 1.33
C ASN A 185 -6.22 13.49 2.64
N THR A 186 -5.36 14.51 2.57
CA THR A 186 -4.83 15.21 3.76
C THR A 186 -5.63 16.45 4.18
N ASP A 187 -6.70 16.81 3.47
CA ASP A 187 -7.52 17.99 3.80
C ASP A 187 -8.88 17.63 4.42
N ILE A 188 -8.88 16.89 5.54
CA ILE A 188 -10.01 16.99 6.47
C ILE A 188 -9.83 18.31 7.24
N THR A 189 -10.20 19.42 6.59
CA THR A 189 -10.29 20.70 7.29
C THR A 189 -11.40 20.57 8.32
N ILE A 190 -11.04 20.45 9.61
CA ILE A 190 -12.00 20.58 10.70
C ILE A 190 -12.47 22.02 10.69
N ARG A 191 -13.60 22.28 10.01
CA ARG A 191 -14.31 23.56 10.12
C ARG A 191 -14.99 23.57 11.49
N ASN A 192 -14.41 24.32 12.43
CA ASN A 192 -15.08 24.69 13.69
C ASN A 192 -16.17 25.72 13.43
#